data_AF-L7FD22-F1
#
_entry.id   AF-L7FD22-F1
#
_cell.length_a   1.000
_cell.length_b   1.000
_cell.length_c   1.000
_cell.angle_alpha   90.00
_cell.angle_beta   90.00
_cell.angle_gamma   90.00
#
_symmetry.space_group_name_H-M   'P 1'
#
loop_
_entity.id
_entity.type
_entity.pdbx_description
1 polymer ?
#
loop_
_entity_poly.entity_id
_entity_poly.type
_entity_poly.pdbx_seq_one_letter_code
_entity_poly.pdbx_strand_id
1 'polypeptide(L)'
;MTSPPDPQWWVIYHEPTPAEMAITAVEPPPGDDAAHDKRCAELEASGQCAYVVAAIDQDAAAEIAGRIWAEELVANPARHATAEAYLAANRRPN
;
A
#
# COMPACT_ATOMS: atom_id res chain seq x y z
N MET A 1 -20.54 15.96 -20.79
CA MET A 1 -19.52 16.60 -19.93
C MET A 1 -18.61 15.49 -19.44
N THR A 2 -17.35 15.48 -19.83
CA THR A 2 -16.34 14.59 -19.26
C THR A 2 -15.92 15.17 -17.91
N SER A 3 -16.18 14.45 -16.82
CA SER A 3 -15.64 14.81 -15.51
C SER A 3 -14.12 14.90 -15.58
N PRO A 4 -13.48 15.84 -14.86
CA PRO A 4 -12.03 15.80 -14.71
C PRO A 4 -11.61 14.44 -14.14
N PRO A 5 -10.43 13.91 -14.54
CA PRO A 5 -9.92 12.67 -13.97
C PRO A 5 -9.78 12.82 -12.45
N ASP A 6 -10.06 11.75 -11.71
CA ASP A 6 -9.85 11.71 -10.27
C ASP A 6 -8.38 12.04 -9.94
N PRO A 7 -8.12 12.84 -8.89
CA PRO A 7 -6.76 13.13 -8.48
C PRO A 7 -6.02 11.86 -8.07
N GLN A 8 -4.70 11.90 -8.26
CA GLN A 8 -3.82 10.80 -7.86
C GLN A 8 -3.33 11.03 -6.43
N TRP A 9 -3.20 9.93 -5.70
CA TRP A 9 -2.75 9.88 -4.31
C TRP A 9 -1.68 8.82 -4.16
N TRP A 10 -0.60 9.14 -3.47
CA TRP A 10 0.39 8.18 -2.97
C TRP A 10 -0.11 7.61 -1.66
N VAL A 11 -0.42 6.32 -1.67
CA VAL A 11 -0.72 5.57 -0.45
C VAL A 11 0.56 4.92 0.00
N ILE A 12 1.12 5.44 1.09
CA ILE A 12 2.34 4.94 1.69
C ILE A 12 1.97 3.87 2.71
N TYR A 13 2.61 2.72 2.59
CA TYR A 13 2.35 1.56 3.43
C TYR A 13 3.65 0.88 3.81
N HIS A 14 3.58 0.05 4.85
CA HIS A 14 4.59 -0.95 5.12
C HIS A 14 3.91 -2.29 5.39
N GLU A 15 4.64 -3.38 5.16
CA GLU A 15 4.17 -4.74 5.36
C GLU A 15 4.94 -5.33 6.54
N PRO A 16 4.49 -5.11 7.79
CA PRO A 16 5.20 -5.62 8.96
C PRO A 16 5.21 -7.15 8.99
N THR A 17 4.20 -7.77 8.38
CA THR A 17 4.09 -9.22 8.20
C THR A 17 3.57 -9.53 6.80
N PRO A 18 3.81 -10.74 6.26
CA PRO A 18 3.24 -11.13 4.97
C PRO A 18 1.70 -11.16 4.94
N ALA A 19 1.07 -11.19 6.12
CA ALA A 19 -0.38 -11.28 6.31
C ALA A 19 -1.02 -9.92 6.62
N GLU A 20 -0.26 -8.82 6.66
CA GLU A 20 -0.75 -7.51 7.07
C GLU A 20 -0.11 -6.39 6.25
N MET A 21 -0.91 -5.39 5.89
CA MET A 21 -0.44 -4.12 5.36
C MET A 21 -0.93 -3.00 6.26
N ALA A 22 -0.01 -2.13 6.66
CA ALA A 22 -0.31 -0.94 7.44
C ALA A 22 -0.08 0.30 6.58
N ILE A 23 -1.17 0.99 6.24
CA ILE A 23 -1.14 2.30 5.60
C ILE A 23 -0.64 3.32 6.63
N THR A 24 0.46 3.99 6.32
CA THR A 24 1.11 4.95 7.22
C THR A 24 0.78 6.39 6.86
N ALA A 25 0.54 6.68 5.58
CA ALA A 25 0.17 8.00 5.10
C ALA A 25 -0.51 7.93 3.74
N VAL A 26 -1.31 8.94 3.43
CA VAL A 26 -1.82 9.20 2.08
C VAL A 26 -1.52 10.65 1.73
N GLU A 27 -0.73 10.87 0.70
CA GLU A 27 -0.25 12.19 0.30
C GLU A 27 -0.41 12.41 -1.21
N PRO A 28 -0.51 13.66 -1.70
CA PRO A 28 -0.46 13.91 -3.13
C PRO A 28 0.92 13.50 -3.68
N PRO A 29 1.00 13.07 -4.95
CA PRO A 29 2.26 12.75 -5.59
C PRO A 29 3.19 14.00 -5.62
N PRO A 30 4.51 13.78 -5.56
CA PRO A 30 5.48 14.86 -5.74
C PRO A 30 5.30 15.53 -7.11
N GLY A 31 5.44 16.85 -7.14
CA GLY A 31 5.15 17.66 -8.33
C GLY A 31 6.23 17.65 -9.41
N ASP A 32 7.42 17.14 -9.10
CA ASP A 32 8.58 17.09 -9.99
C ASP A 32 9.44 15.84 -9.72
N ASP A 33 10.25 15.44 -10.71
CA ASP A 33 11.06 14.21 -10.67
C ASP A 33 12.08 14.23 -9.52
N ALA A 34 12.69 15.38 -9.21
CA ALA A 34 13.66 15.47 -8.12
C ALA A 34 13.00 15.25 -6.74
N ALA A 35 11.79 15.79 -6.54
CA ALA A 35 10.98 15.49 -5.36
C ALA A 35 10.53 14.03 -5.32
N HIS A 36 10.23 13.43 -6.49
CA HIS A 36 9.91 12.01 -6.61
C HIS A 36 11.06 11.11 -6.16
N ASP A 37 12.25 11.27 -6.75
CA ASP A 37 13.44 10.49 -6.41
C ASP A 37 13.79 10.63 -4.93
N LYS A 38 13.74 11.86 -4.40
CA LYS A 38 13.98 12.09 -2.98
C LYS A 38 12.96 11.35 -2.11
N ARG A 39 11.68 11.43 -2.44
CA ARG A 39 10.62 10.80 -1.66
C ARG A 39 10.73 9.28 -1.70
N CYS A 40 11.02 8.70 -2.86
CA CYS A 40 11.30 7.28 -3.00
C CYS A 40 12.48 6.84 -2.11
N ALA A 41 13.60 7.57 -2.14
CA ALA A 41 14.75 7.27 -1.29
C ALA A 41 14.42 7.34 0.22
N GLU A 42 13.58 8.29 0.65
CA GLU A 42 13.10 8.40 2.03
C GLU A 42 12.22 7.20 2.45
N LEU A 43 11.34 6.75 1.55
CA LEU A 43 10.50 5.58 1.76
C LEU A 43 11.34 4.31 1.87
N GLU A 44 12.27 4.10 0.94
CA GLU A 44 13.19 2.96 0.97
C GLU A 44 14.03 2.94 2.25
N ALA A 45 14.58 4.08 2.66
CA ALA A 45 15.34 4.20 3.92
C ALA A 45 14.49 3.88 5.17
N SER A 46 13.17 4.06 5.08
CA SER A 46 12.22 3.79 6.15
C SER A 46 11.59 2.39 6.06
N GLY A 47 11.95 1.59 5.05
CA GLY A 47 11.32 0.29 4.78
C GLY A 47 9.84 0.40 4.38
N GLN A 48 9.44 1.54 3.84
CA GLN A 48 8.08 1.83 3.38
C GLN A 48 8.01 1.75 1.86
N CYS A 49 6.81 1.49 1.36
CA CYS A 49 6.48 1.45 -0.06
C CYS A 49 5.35 2.45 -0.34
N ALA A 50 5.21 2.87 -1.60
CA ALA A 50 4.07 3.67 -2.04
C ALA A 50 3.49 3.09 -3.33
N TYR A 51 2.15 3.13 -3.45
CA TYR A 51 1.48 2.95 -4.74
C TYR A 51 0.54 4.13 -5.01
N VAL A 52 0.29 4.35 -6.30
CA VAL A 52 -0.53 5.46 -6.78
C VAL A 52 -1.97 4.99 -6.99
N VAL A 53 -2.91 5.65 -6.33
CA VAL A 53 -4.36 5.41 -6.46
C VAL A 53 -5.03 6.66 -7.04
N ALA A 54 -5.89 6.48 -8.03
CA ALA A 54 -6.80 7.53 -8.46
C ALA A 54 -8.08 7.48 -7.60
N ALA A 55 -8.37 8.57 -6.88
CA ALA A 55 -9.54 8.67 -6.01
C ALA A 55 -9.93 10.12 -5.78
N ILE A 56 -11.20 10.36 -5.43
CA ILE A 56 -11.73 11.71 -5.21
C ILE A 56 -11.06 12.45 -4.03
N ASP A 57 -10.58 11.71 -3.03
CA ASP A 57 -9.92 12.22 -1.83
C ASP A 57 -9.01 11.16 -1.16
N GLN A 58 -8.33 11.57 -0.09
CA GLN A 58 -7.36 10.75 0.66
C GLN A 58 -7.98 9.52 1.33
N ASP A 59 -9.19 9.64 1.86
CA ASP A 59 -9.88 8.55 2.57
C ASP A 59 -10.31 7.49 1.56
N ALA A 60 -10.93 7.92 0.45
CA ALA A 60 -11.25 7.05 -0.66
C ALA A 60 -10.01 6.35 -1.24
N ALA A 61 -8.87 7.06 -1.34
CA ALA A 61 -7.62 6.45 -1.76
C ALA A 61 -7.15 5.34 -0.81
N ALA A 62 -7.25 5.56 0.52
CA ALA A 62 -6.89 4.58 1.55
C ALA A 62 -7.84 3.37 1.58
N GLU A 63 -9.13 3.56 1.32
CA GLU A 63 -10.09 2.47 1.22
C GLU A 63 -9.84 1.59 -0.02
N ILE A 64 -9.64 2.21 -1.18
CA ILE A 64 -9.33 1.50 -2.44
C ILE A 64 -8.04 0.69 -2.29
N ALA A 65 -7.02 1.34 -1.75
CA ALA A 65 -5.76 0.76 -1.30
C ALA A 65 -5.91 -0.52 -0.49
N GLY A 66 -6.64 -0.45 0.63
CA GLY A 66 -6.88 -1.58 1.51
C GLY A 66 -7.63 -2.71 0.81
N ARG A 67 -8.59 -2.38 -0.05
CA ARG A 67 -9.34 -3.37 -0.82
C ARG A 67 -8.45 -4.10 -1.82
N ILE A 68 -7.67 -3.38 -2.63
CA ILE A 68 -6.75 -3.99 -3.61
C ILE A 68 -5.79 -4.93 -2.90
N TRP A 69 -5.23 -4.52 -1.76
CA TRP A 69 -4.32 -5.38 -1.01
C TRP A 69 -4.99 -6.66 -0.50
N ALA A 70 -6.21 -6.57 0.04
CA ALA A 70 -6.96 -7.73 0.49
C ALA A 70 -7.33 -8.67 -0.68
N GLU A 71 -7.69 -8.11 -1.83
CA GLU A 71 -7.94 -8.86 -3.06
C GLU A 71 -6.67 -9.59 -3.53
N GLU A 72 -5.52 -8.90 -3.56
CA GLU A 72 -4.22 -9.50 -3.93
C GLU A 72 -3.78 -10.60 -2.96
N LEU A 73 -4.03 -10.44 -1.66
CA LEU A 73 -3.72 -11.46 -0.66
C LEU A 73 -4.47 -12.77 -0.94
N VAL A 74 -5.71 -12.69 -1.40
CA VAL A 74 -6.55 -13.86 -1.72
C VAL A 74 -6.29 -14.39 -3.13
N ALA A 75 -6.11 -13.50 -4.10
CA ALA A 75 -5.96 -13.85 -5.51
C ALA A 75 -4.56 -14.41 -5.85
N ASN A 76 -3.52 -14.01 -5.10
CA ASN A 76 -2.16 -14.47 -5.32
C ASN A 76 -1.82 -15.67 -4.40
N PRO A 77 -1.76 -16.91 -4.94
CA PRO A 77 -1.56 -18.11 -4.14
C PRO A 77 -0.21 -18.14 -3.40
N ALA A 78 0.84 -17.53 -3.94
CA ALA A 78 2.15 -17.47 -3.28
C ALA A 78 2.11 -16.54 -2.07
N ARG A 79 1.45 -15.38 -2.22
CA ARG A 79 1.27 -14.41 -1.14
C ARG A 79 0.39 -15.00 -0.04
N HIS A 80 -0.71 -15.66 -0.42
CA HIS A 80 -1.60 -16.35 0.51
C HIS A 80 -0.86 -17.44 1.30
N ALA A 81 -0.14 -18.33 0.63
CA ALA A 81 0.62 -19.40 1.29
C ALA A 81 1.68 -18.85 2.26
N THR A 82 2.33 -17.74 1.90
CA THR A 82 3.31 -17.07 2.78
C THR A 82 2.64 -16.49 4.03
N ALA A 83 1.49 -15.85 3.88
CA ALA A 83 0.69 -15.34 4.99
C ALA A 83 0.19 -16.47 5.91
N GLU A 84 -0.33 -17.55 5.35
CA GLU A 84 -0.77 -18.71 6.13
C GLU A 84 0.38 -19.37 6.89
N ALA A 85 1.55 -19.54 6.25
CA ALA A 85 2.74 -20.10 6.89
C ALA A 85 3.22 -19.23 8.07
N TYR A 86 3.21 -17.91 7.91
CA TYR A 86 3.55 -16.97 8.98
C TYR A 86 2.57 -17.09 10.15
N LEU A 87 1.26 -17.09 9.87
CA LEU A 87 0.23 -17.23 10.90
C LEU A 87 0.33 -18.58 11.63
N ALA A 88 0.59 -19.67 10.91
CA ALA A 88 0.77 -21.00 11.50
C ALA A 88 2.02 -21.07 12.40
N ALA A 89 3.13 -20.47 11.97
CA ALA A 89 4.38 -20.41 12.74
C ALA A 89 4.21 -19.62 14.05
N ASN A 90 3.44 -18.54 14.03
CA ASN A 90 3.20 -17.67 15.19
C ASN A 90 1.99 -18.09 16.05
N ARG A 91 1.19 -19.07 15.61
CA ARG A 91 0.10 -19.69 16.40
C ARG A 91 0.56 -20.80 17.34
N ARG A 92 1.87 -20.99 17.57
CA ARG A 92 2.35 -22.06 18.46
C ARG A 92 1.67 -21.94 19.84
N PRO A 93 1.06 -23.03 20.35
CA PRO A 93 0.50 -23.04 21.69
C PRO A 93 1.66 -22.87 22.70
N ASN A 94 1.45 -22.00 23.66
CA ASN A 94 2.27 -21.93 24.87
C ASN A 94 2.00 -23.15 25.76
#